data_AF-A0A957INQ1-F1
#
_entry.id   AF-A0A957INQ1-F1
#
_cell.length_a   1.000
_cell.length_b   1.000
_cell.length_c   1.000
_cell.angle_alpha   90.00
_cell.angle_beta   90.00
_cell.angle_gamma   90.00
#
_symmetry.space_group_name_H-M   'P 1'
#
loop_
_entity.id
_entity.type
_entity.pdbx_description
1 polymer ?
#
loop_
_entity_poly.entity_id
_entity_poly.type
_entity_poly.pdbx_seq_one_letter_code
_entity_poly.pdbx_strand_id
1 'polypeptide(L)'
;TKVNADDVWAMGYTGQNVVVAGQDTGYLWSHTGLQTQYRGWNGVTADHDYNWHDSIHSGGGSCGADSTFPCDDQGHGTHTMGTIVGNDMDPNNPGWPASATNAVGMAPGAEWISCRNMNVGDGTPATYSECYEWFIAPYPIGGDPMTDGDPTKAPHVINNSWGCPVSEGCTDPNVLLSVVQAVRSAGIVTVHSAGNEGPSCSSVQTPSAIYDESFSVAAVNSSDSIASFSSRGPVTVDGSNRMKPDISAPGVNIRSTTRDGSYQGGWSGTSMAGPHVAGLVALIISANPSLAGNVEAIEQIIAETAVPLTTSQGCGGDTSTDVPNNVFGWGRIDALAAVELALQVQQPVAMSVSKTASAASVMAGDMLTYTLTVTNLSTISSTTSVVISDTLPEYTSFYTATEPFQQNGDIITWEAATLDPSATWQVTLVVMVEQNAAGDIVNEDYGVSSADVSYVAGTPVTTTLVPPYQLTLEASAATAVAAGENLTYTFAVSNPHPSDALHNLVLTDTLPAQTSFITATQPFTMDGDIVQWDLSQLDAGATWSVELVVQVSPTATGVIENMDYGVVSDEVAPVSGPSIVTIVGQYVIYLPYIEQAAEQ
;
A
#
# COMPACT_ATOMS: atom_id res chain seq x y z
N THR A 1 5.33 40.79 -5.23
CA THR A 1 6.66 40.12 -5.20
C THR A 1 7.05 39.71 -6.62
N LYS A 2 8.25 39.19 -6.91
CA LYS A 2 8.64 38.81 -8.29
C LYS A 2 7.92 37.55 -8.82
N VAL A 3 7.42 36.72 -7.89
CA VAL A 3 6.79 35.43 -8.15
C VAL A 3 5.29 35.43 -7.78
N ASN A 4 4.69 36.60 -7.54
CA ASN A 4 3.26 36.79 -7.25
C ASN A 4 2.71 36.02 -6.02
N ALA A 5 3.55 35.70 -5.03
CA ALA A 5 3.10 35.03 -3.80
C ALA A 5 2.13 35.89 -2.97
N ASP A 6 2.33 37.21 -2.97
CA ASP A 6 1.48 38.19 -2.32
C ASP A 6 0.06 38.27 -2.90
N ASP A 7 -0.09 38.00 -4.20
CA ASP A 7 -1.41 37.90 -4.83
C ASP A 7 -2.14 36.63 -4.37
N VAL A 8 -1.41 35.52 -4.23
CA VAL A 8 -1.95 34.27 -3.66
C VAL A 8 -2.38 34.46 -2.20
N TRP A 9 -1.59 35.18 -1.40
CA TRP A 9 -1.97 35.52 -0.02
C TRP A 9 -3.23 36.37 0.02
N ALA A 10 -3.40 37.31 -0.93
CA ALA A 10 -4.62 38.10 -1.05
C ALA A 10 -5.85 37.27 -1.44
N MET A 11 -5.66 36.09 -2.06
CA MET A 11 -6.73 35.09 -2.28
C MET A 11 -7.09 34.30 -1.02
N GLY A 12 -6.32 34.45 0.06
CA GLY A 12 -6.51 33.74 1.33
C GLY A 12 -5.69 32.45 1.47
N TYR A 13 -4.81 32.15 0.52
CA TYR A 13 -3.93 30.98 0.60
C TYR A 13 -2.53 31.42 1.03
N THR A 14 -2.10 30.97 2.19
CA THR A 14 -0.80 31.33 2.80
C THR A 14 0.04 30.11 3.13
N GLY A 15 -0.42 28.90 2.81
CA GLY A 15 0.21 27.64 3.19
C GLY A 15 -0.48 26.92 4.34
N GLN A 16 -1.61 27.44 4.84
CA GLN A 16 -2.35 26.82 5.94
C GLN A 16 -2.67 25.35 5.67
N ASN A 17 -2.63 24.53 6.74
CA ASN A 17 -2.80 23.08 6.73
C ASN A 17 -1.75 22.30 5.94
N VAL A 18 -0.64 22.94 5.55
CA VAL A 18 0.47 22.27 4.88
C VAL A 18 1.69 22.28 5.79
N VAL A 19 2.32 21.11 5.91
CA VAL A 19 3.60 20.92 6.59
C VAL A 19 4.72 20.91 5.55
N VAL A 20 5.70 21.80 5.70
CA VAL A 20 6.95 21.80 4.92
C VAL A 20 8.10 21.25 5.76
N ALA A 21 9.08 20.64 5.10
CA ALA A 21 10.27 20.11 5.74
C ALA A 21 11.53 20.78 5.23
N GLY A 22 12.45 21.04 6.16
CA GLY A 22 13.81 21.44 5.86
C GLY A 22 14.80 20.34 6.24
N GLN A 23 15.69 20.01 5.30
CA GLN A 23 16.83 19.13 5.52
C GLN A 23 18.11 19.93 5.25
N ASP A 24 18.80 20.39 6.30
CA ASP A 24 19.94 21.32 6.18
C ASP A 24 20.85 21.29 7.42
N THR A 25 21.70 22.29 7.59
CA THR A 25 22.58 22.59 8.75
C THR A 25 21.89 22.73 10.10
N GLY A 26 20.56 22.64 10.12
CA GLY A 26 19.70 22.84 11.29
C GLY A 26 19.02 24.20 11.30
N TYR A 27 18.24 24.49 12.35
CA TYR A 27 17.30 25.62 12.35
C TYR A 27 17.22 26.31 13.71
N LEU A 28 17.26 27.65 13.70
CA LEU A 28 16.90 28.45 14.88
C LEU A 28 15.38 28.51 15.00
N TRP A 29 14.78 27.48 15.60
CA TRP A 29 13.31 27.41 15.74
C TRP A 29 12.72 28.56 16.56
N SER A 30 13.48 29.11 17.52
CA SER A 30 13.05 30.21 18.36
C SER A 30 13.15 31.59 17.68
N HIS A 31 13.54 31.63 16.40
CA HIS A 31 13.51 32.87 15.63
C HIS A 31 12.07 33.40 15.56
N THR A 32 11.85 34.69 15.78
CA THR A 32 10.48 35.27 15.84
C THR A 32 9.70 35.05 14.54
N GLY A 33 10.40 35.07 13.41
CA GLY A 33 9.86 34.73 12.10
C GLY A 33 9.60 33.25 11.81
N LEU A 34 9.97 32.32 12.69
CA LEU A 34 9.84 30.87 12.45
C LEU A 34 9.06 30.15 13.55
N GLN A 35 9.13 30.64 14.79
CA GLN A 35 8.62 29.93 15.96
C GLN A 35 7.13 29.63 15.87
N THR A 36 6.32 30.60 15.41
CA THR A 36 4.87 30.44 15.30
C THR A 36 4.46 29.40 14.25
N GLN A 37 5.32 29.16 13.27
CA GLN A 37 5.10 28.17 12.21
C GLN A 37 5.72 26.81 12.57
N TYR A 38 6.51 26.70 13.64
CA TYR A 38 7.08 25.42 14.02
C TYR A 38 5.95 24.50 14.49
N ARG A 39 5.77 23.34 13.84
CA ARG A 39 4.65 22.42 14.14
C ARG A 39 4.62 21.98 15.61
N GLY A 40 5.80 21.88 16.21
CA GLY A 40 5.97 21.54 17.62
C GLY A 40 5.63 22.66 18.61
N TRP A 41 5.27 23.86 18.17
CA TRP A 41 5.00 25.00 19.03
C TRP A 41 3.50 25.22 19.23
N ASN A 42 3.02 25.08 20.46
CA ASN A 42 1.59 25.29 20.80
C ASN A 42 1.25 26.72 21.23
N GLY A 43 2.18 27.67 21.10
CA GLY A 43 2.05 29.04 21.63
C GLY A 43 2.61 29.27 23.03
N VAL A 44 2.97 28.19 23.77
CA VAL A 44 3.46 28.27 25.15
C VAL A 44 4.70 27.40 25.37
N THR A 45 4.65 26.15 24.91
CA THR A 45 5.71 25.15 25.06
C THR A 45 6.01 24.50 23.72
N ALA A 46 7.28 24.15 23.51
CA ALA A 46 7.69 23.37 22.36
C ALA A 46 7.68 21.86 22.68
N ASP A 47 7.16 21.08 21.75
CA ASP A 47 7.26 19.63 21.68
C ASP A 47 8.04 19.26 20.41
N HIS A 48 9.21 18.67 20.60
CA HIS A 48 10.11 18.34 19.50
C HIS A 48 9.87 16.93 18.96
N ASP A 49 9.09 16.10 19.65
CA ASP A 49 8.76 14.76 19.19
C ASP A 49 8.01 14.83 17.86
N TYR A 50 8.41 14.00 16.89
CA TYR A 50 7.89 13.97 15.52
C TYR A 50 8.08 15.27 14.71
N ASN A 51 8.72 16.30 15.27
CA ASN A 51 8.86 17.63 14.64
C ASN A 51 10.33 18.01 14.38
N TRP A 52 11.26 17.27 14.97
CA TRP A 52 12.69 17.48 14.85
C TRP A 52 13.45 16.17 14.83
N HIS A 53 14.46 16.08 13.97
CA HIS A 53 15.47 15.01 13.97
C HIS A 53 16.88 15.57 13.77
N ASP A 54 17.88 14.92 14.35
CA ASP A 54 19.30 15.26 14.15
C ASP A 54 20.05 13.98 13.77
N SER A 55 20.48 13.88 12.50
CA SER A 55 21.26 12.73 12.03
C SER A 55 22.76 12.88 12.29
N ILE A 56 23.19 13.91 13.02
CA ILE A 56 24.58 14.09 13.43
C ILE A 56 24.85 13.34 14.74
N HIS A 57 25.30 12.09 14.65
CA HIS A 57 25.61 11.23 15.82
C HIS A 57 27.04 11.36 16.37
N SER A 58 27.89 12.19 15.75
CA SER A 58 29.24 12.46 16.26
C SER A 58 29.73 13.83 15.84
N GLY A 59 30.44 14.53 16.74
CA GLY A 59 30.83 15.91 16.51
C GLY A 59 29.65 16.87 16.72
N GLY A 60 29.28 17.64 15.69
CA GLY A 60 28.07 18.47 15.69
C GLY A 60 28.27 19.94 16.05
N GLY A 61 29.47 20.47 15.89
CA GLY A 61 29.75 21.91 15.99
C GLY A 61 29.23 22.55 17.28
N SER A 62 28.48 23.64 17.15
CA SER A 62 27.90 24.36 18.30
C SER A 62 26.62 23.73 18.86
N CYS A 63 26.02 22.78 18.15
CA CYS A 63 24.80 22.09 18.58
C CYS A 63 25.09 20.77 19.31
N GLY A 64 26.29 20.21 19.14
CA GLY A 64 26.62 18.86 19.58
C GLY A 64 26.00 17.79 18.69
N ALA A 65 26.27 16.54 19.06
CA ALA A 65 25.66 15.36 18.44
C ALA A 65 24.32 15.05 19.10
N ASP A 66 23.40 14.45 18.33
CA ASP A 66 22.09 14.00 18.78
C ASP A 66 21.29 15.12 19.49
N SER A 67 21.24 16.31 18.88
CA SER A 67 20.52 17.44 19.49
C SER A 67 19.06 17.09 19.69
N THR A 68 18.55 17.23 20.91
CA THR A 68 17.15 16.91 21.25
C THR A 68 16.19 18.07 21.00
N PHE A 69 16.62 19.09 20.26
CA PHE A 69 15.82 20.24 19.86
C PHE A 69 16.43 20.85 18.59
N PRO A 70 15.63 21.57 17.75
CA PRO A 70 16.16 22.21 16.57
C PRO A 70 17.31 23.15 16.91
N CYS A 71 18.45 22.87 16.31
CA CYS A 71 19.64 23.68 16.48
C CYS A 71 20.32 23.81 15.13
N ASP A 72 20.57 25.04 14.71
CA ASP A 72 21.39 25.34 13.53
C ASP A 72 22.81 25.58 14.00
N ASP A 73 23.82 24.89 13.46
CA ASP A 73 25.22 25.13 13.81
C ASP A 73 25.97 26.05 12.84
N GLN A 74 25.32 26.52 11.77
CA GLN A 74 25.94 27.24 10.65
C GLN A 74 25.19 28.53 10.30
N GLY A 75 23.87 28.46 10.11
CA GLY A 75 22.97 29.56 9.77
C GLY A 75 22.21 29.40 8.46
N HIS A 76 22.66 28.49 7.59
CA HIS A 76 22.13 28.27 6.27
C HIS A 76 20.70 27.71 6.31
N GLY A 77 20.45 26.70 7.13
CA GLY A 77 19.11 26.13 7.30
C GLY A 77 18.10 27.14 7.84
N THR A 78 18.51 27.96 8.82
CA THR A 78 17.65 29.07 9.29
C THR A 78 17.28 30.02 8.15
N HIS A 79 18.18 30.32 7.22
CA HIS A 79 17.89 31.19 6.08
C HIS A 79 16.98 30.52 5.06
N THR A 80 17.20 29.24 4.75
CA THR A 80 16.37 28.50 3.80
C THR A 80 14.94 28.35 4.32
N MET A 81 14.74 27.97 5.59
CA MET A 81 13.40 27.86 6.19
C MET A 81 12.67 29.20 6.23
N GLY A 82 13.37 30.30 6.53
CA GLY A 82 12.75 31.63 6.47
C GLY A 82 12.28 32.00 5.07
N THR A 83 12.93 31.50 4.02
CA THR A 83 12.48 31.72 2.64
C THR A 83 11.21 30.90 2.32
N ILE A 84 10.98 29.80 3.04
CA ILE A 84 9.76 29.01 2.92
C ILE A 84 8.61 29.65 3.73
N VAL A 85 8.79 29.85 5.04
CA VAL A 85 7.68 30.19 5.98
C VAL A 85 7.87 31.48 6.78
N GLY A 86 9.00 32.18 6.61
CA GLY A 86 9.41 33.28 7.46
C GLY A 86 8.39 34.41 7.60
N ASN A 87 7.84 34.59 8.80
CA ASN A 87 6.83 35.60 9.08
C ASN A 87 6.73 35.93 10.58
N ASP A 88 6.87 37.21 10.94
CA ASP A 88 6.67 37.72 12.30
C ASP A 88 5.40 38.60 12.47
N MET A 89 4.39 38.41 11.61
CA MET A 89 3.08 39.08 11.75
C MET A 89 2.40 38.75 13.08
N ASP A 90 1.82 39.77 13.73
CA ASP A 90 1.00 39.61 14.94
C ASP A 90 -0.32 38.90 14.61
N PRO A 91 -0.58 37.70 15.15
CA PRO A 91 -1.80 36.94 14.87
C PRO A 91 -3.09 37.62 15.36
N ASN A 92 -3.00 38.63 16.23
CA ASN A 92 -4.16 39.38 16.74
C ASN A 92 -4.48 40.64 15.94
N ASN A 93 -3.70 40.95 14.90
CA ASN A 93 -3.94 42.09 14.02
C ASN A 93 -3.78 41.68 12.54
N PRO A 94 -4.76 40.96 11.97
CA PRO A 94 -4.71 40.43 10.59
C PRO A 94 -4.95 41.51 9.52
N GLY A 95 -4.85 42.80 9.87
CA GLY A 95 -5.03 43.92 8.96
C GLY A 95 -3.89 43.98 7.93
N TRP A 96 -4.04 43.23 6.85
CA TRP A 96 -3.28 43.38 5.62
C TRP A 96 -3.55 44.78 5.03
N PRO A 97 -2.57 45.59 4.58
CA PRO A 97 -1.12 45.38 4.54
C PRO A 97 -0.37 46.33 5.50
N ALA A 98 0.88 46.02 5.88
CA ALA A 98 1.75 47.05 6.42
C ALA A 98 3.20 46.79 6.08
N SER A 99 3.82 47.79 5.48
CA SER A 99 5.24 47.97 5.17
C SER A 99 6.18 47.94 6.41
N ALA A 100 5.84 47.16 7.44
CA ALA A 100 6.50 47.11 8.74
C ALA A 100 6.65 45.67 9.30
N THR A 101 6.12 44.65 8.61
CA THR A 101 6.21 43.22 8.99
C THR A 101 7.25 42.47 8.16
N ASN A 102 8.01 41.57 8.78
CA ASN A 102 8.99 40.72 8.10
C ASN A 102 8.33 39.45 7.55
N ALA A 103 7.44 39.62 6.57
CA ALA A 103 6.93 38.53 5.75
C ALA A 103 7.93 38.23 4.61
N VAL A 104 8.86 37.31 4.87
CA VAL A 104 9.95 36.94 3.94
C VAL A 104 9.75 35.55 3.31
N GLY A 105 8.90 34.70 3.90
CA GLY A 105 8.60 33.37 3.39
C GLY A 105 7.57 33.39 2.26
N MET A 106 7.64 32.41 1.37
CA MET A 106 6.66 32.17 0.30
C MET A 106 5.30 31.69 0.83
N ALA A 107 5.27 30.86 1.86
CA ALA A 107 4.10 30.26 2.47
C ALA A 107 4.09 30.52 4.00
N PRO A 108 3.81 31.77 4.43
CA PRO A 108 3.95 32.19 5.82
C PRO A 108 2.94 31.57 6.81
N GLY A 109 1.92 30.89 6.29
CA GLY A 109 0.90 30.16 7.06
C GLY A 109 1.11 28.64 7.06
N ALA A 110 2.15 28.13 6.40
CA ALA A 110 2.52 26.72 6.51
C ALA A 110 3.21 26.43 7.84
N GLU A 111 3.01 25.21 8.33
CA GLU A 111 3.77 24.67 9.46
C GLU A 111 5.09 24.06 8.96
N TRP A 112 6.11 23.98 9.81
CA TRP A 112 7.36 23.33 9.45
C TRP A 112 7.86 22.32 10.49
N ILE A 113 8.53 21.30 9.96
CA ILE A 113 9.39 20.36 10.67
C ILE A 113 10.77 20.34 10.04
N SER A 114 11.74 19.73 10.70
CA SER A 114 13.07 19.65 10.12
C SER A 114 13.92 18.50 10.61
N CYS A 115 14.93 18.20 9.80
CA CYS A 115 16.00 17.30 10.13
C CYS A 115 17.34 17.98 9.85
N ARG A 116 18.27 17.92 10.80
CA ARG A 116 19.65 18.36 10.58
C ARG A 116 20.48 17.21 10.03
N ASN A 117 21.03 17.39 8.83
CA ASN A 117 21.84 16.40 8.12
C ASN A 117 23.28 16.84 7.86
N MET A 118 23.63 18.07 8.19
CA MET A 118 24.95 18.65 7.97
C MET A 118 25.57 19.13 9.28
N ASN A 119 26.84 18.80 9.48
CA ASN A 119 27.67 19.23 10.60
C ASN A 119 28.56 20.40 10.12
N VAL A 120 28.23 21.62 10.51
CA VAL A 120 28.92 22.86 10.10
C VAL A 120 28.99 23.01 8.57
N GLY A 121 27.93 22.56 7.88
CA GLY A 121 27.79 22.67 6.43
C GLY A 121 28.23 21.44 5.62
N ASP A 122 28.77 20.40 6.25
CA ASP A 122 29.15 19.16 5.57
C ASP A 122 28.23 18.00 5.98
N GLY A 123 27.69 17.26 5.01
CA GLY A 123 26.90 16.05 5.24
C GLY A 123 27.60 14.76 4.80
N THR A 124 26.86 13.64 4.79
CA THR A 124 27.29 12.35 4.26
C THR A 124 26.09 11.59 3.71
N PRO A 125 26.26 10.61 2.79
CA PRO A 125 25.16 9.76 2.32
C PRO A 125 24.27 9.18 3.45
N ALA A 126 24.87 8.82 4.59
CA ALA A 126 24.15 8.30 5.73
C ALA A 126 23.25 9.37 6.38
N THR A 127 23.82 10.54 6.71
CA THR A 127 23.06 11.63 7.35
C THR A 127 21.98 12.21 6.43
N TYR A 128 22.22 12.22 5.12
CA TYR A 128 21.21 12.57 4.10
C TYR A 128 20.05 11.57 4.08
N SER A 129 20.36 10.27 4.01
CA SER A 129 19.36 9.21 3.87
C SER A 129 18.52 9.05 5.13
N GLU A 130 19.12 9.20 6.31
CA GLU A 130 18.42 9.10 7.58
C GLU A 130 17.35 10.18 7.75
N CYS A 131 17.64 11.42 7.35
CA CYS A 131 16.62 12.47 7.36
C CYS A 131 15.47 12.17 6.39
N TYR A 132 15.77 11.68 5.19
CA TYR A 132 14.73 11.28 4.25
C TYR A 132 13.84 10.16 4.80
N GLU A 133 14.45 9.14 5.42
CA GLU A 133 13.72 8.07 6.09
C GLU A 133 12.81 8.63 7.19
N TRP A 134 13.34 9.51 8.05
CA TRP A 134 12.55 10.16 9.09
C TRP A 134 11.37 10.97 8.52
N PHE A 135 11.53 11.67 7.39
CA PHE A 135 10.41 12.40 6.80
C PHE A 135 9.30 11.50 6.25
N ILE A 136 9.59 10.25 5.85
CA ILE A 136 8.54 9.31 5.40
C ILE A 136 7.63 8.93 6.56
N ALA A 137 8.20 8.67 7.73
CA ALA A 137 7.46 8.30 8.93
C ALA A 137 8.15 8.87 10.18
N PRO A 138 7.89 10.14 10.54
CA PRO A 138 8.53 10.74 11.70
C PRO A 138 8.31 9.92 12.97
N TYR A 139 9.32 9.89 13.83
CA TYR A 139 9.29 9.22 15.13
C TYR A 139 9.78 10.20 16.24
N PRO A 140 9.44 9.95 17.52
CA PRO A 140 9.78 10.86 18.62
C PRO A 140 11.28 10.79 18.97
N ILE A 141 11.77 11.76 19.73
CA ILE A 141 13.20 11.82 20.09
C ILE A 141 13.56 10.59 20.92
N GLY A 142 14.55 9.83 20.44
CA GLY A 142 14.98 8.58 21.08
C GLY A 142 14.02 7.40 20.89
N GLY A 143 13.01 7.54 20.02
CA GLY A 143 12.11 6.45 19.60
C GLY A 143 12.78 5.48 18.63
N ASP A 144 12.12 4.34 18.40
CA ASP A 144 12.54 3.33 17.43
C ASP A 144 11.85 3.59 16.07
N PRO A 145 12.60 3.80 14.97
CA PRO A 145 12.01 4.09 13.66
C PRO A 145 11.06 2.99 13.15
N MET A 146 11.28 1.74 13.56
CA MET A 146 10.50 0.60 13.07
C MET A 146 9.17 0.42 13.78
N THR A 147 9.01 0.96 15.00
CA THR A 147 7.78 0.81 15.79
C THR A 147 7.06 2.11 16.08
N ASP A 148 7.79 3.23 16.17
CA ASP A 148 7.26 4.52 16.59
C ASP A 148 7.03 5.49 15.42
N GLY A 149 7.46 5.11 14.20
CA GLY A 149 7.28 5.90 12.98
C GLY A 149 5.80 6.09 12.63
N ASP A 150 5.41 7.34 12.35
CA ASP A 150 4.04 7.73 12.02
C ASP A 150 3.97 8.46 10.67
N PRO A 151 3.61 7.77 9.57
CA PRO A 151 3.46 8.39 8.25
C PRO A 151 2.43 9.52 8.19
N THR A 152 1.46 9.57 9.12
CA THR A 152 0.47 10.67 9.15
C THR A 152 1.09 12.01 9.56
N LYS A 153 2.33 11.99 10.08
CA LYS A 153 3.10 13.17 10.45
C LYS A 153 4.12 13.59 9.40
N ALA A 154 4.17 12.92 8.25
CA ALA A 154 5.05 13.28 7.15
C ALA A 154 4.81 14.73 6.67
N PRO A 155 5.85 15.42 6.15
CA PRO A 155 5.69 16.68 5.46
C PRO A 155 5.12 16.45 4.06
N HIS A 156 4.57 17.51 3.45
CA HIS A 156 4.10 17.45 2.06
C HIS A 156 5.21 17.75 1.05
N VAL A 157 6.24 18.49 1.48
CA VAL A 157 7.37 18.90 0.64
C VAL A 157 8.65 19.01 1.48
N ILE A 158 9.77 18.57 0.93
CA ILE A 158 11.10 18.70 1.55
C ILE A 158 11.97 19.61 0.68
N ASN A 159 12.57 20.63 1.31
CA ASN A 159 13.58 21.47 0.70
C ASN A 159 15.00 20.95 1.00
N ASN A 160 15.74 20.63 -0.06
CA ASN A 160 17.13 20.17 -0.02
C ASN A 160 18.02 21.22 -0.68
N SER A 161 18.54 22.14 0.13
CA SER A 161 19.36 23.26 -0.33
C SER A 161 20.87 22.99 -0.23
N TRP A 162 21.23 21.73 -0.49
CA TRP A 162 22.57 21.18 -0.45
C TRP A 162 22.79 20.27 -1.67
N GLY A 163 24.04 19.93 -1.93
CA GLY A 163 24.43 18.84 -2.81
C GLY A 163 25.35 17.90 -2.07
N CYS A 164 25.60 16.73 -2.61
CA CYS A 164 26.45 15.71 -2.03
C CYS A 164 27.68 15.50 -2.93
N PRO A 165 28.78 16.24 -2.70
CA PRO A 165 30.01 16.09 -3.46
C PRO A 165 30.79 14.82 -3.05
N VAL A 166 31.79 14.49 -3.86
CA VAL A 166 32.72 13.38 -3.56
C VAL A 166 33.42 13.55 -2.21
N SER A 167 33.67 14.78 -1.76
CA SER A 167 34.28 15.07 -0.46
C SER A 167 33.43 14.61 0.73
N GLU A 168 32.13 14.44 0.54
CA GLU A 168 31.18 13.94 1.55
C GLU A 168 30.92 12.43 1.44
N GLY A 169 31.57 11.75 0.49
CA GLY A 169 31.43 10.31 0.26
C GLY A 169 30.47 9.94 -0.86
N CYS A 170 29.90 10.91 -1.59
CA CYS A 170 29.09 10.66 -2.77
C CYS A 170 29.94 10.36 -4.01
N THR A 171 30.59 9.19 -4.02
CA THR A 171 31.40 8.72 -5.16
C THR A 171 30.59 8.04 -6.25
N ASP A 172 29.41 7.50 -5.91
CA ASP A 172 28.45 6.94 -6.84
C ASP A 172 27.37 8.00 -7.10
N PRO A 173 27.12 8.42 -8.36
CA PRO A 173 26.05 9.35 -8.67
C PRO A 173 24.68 8.86 -8.19
N ASN A 174 24.44 7.55 -8.06
CA ASN A 174 23.14 7.00 -7.63
C ASN A 174 23.02 6.75 -6.12
N VAL A 175 23.99 7.18 -5.31
CA VAL A 175 24.06 6.85 -3.87
C VAL A 175 22.84 7.29 -3.06
N LEU A 176 22.11 8.33 -3.48
CA LEU A 176 20.88 8.82 -2.83
C LEU A 176 19.61 8.53 -3.66
N LEU A 177 19.72 7.87 -4.82
CA LEU A 177 18.59 7.72 -5.75
C LEU A 177 17.43 6.94 -5.10
N SER A 178 17.73 5.79 -4.48
CA SER A 178 16.68 4.93 -3.90
C SER A 178 15.92 5.60 -2.76
N VAL A 179 16.59 6.42 -1.94
CA VAL A 179 15.92 7.11 -0.83
C VAL A 179 15.06 8.28 -1.34
N VAL A 180 15.52 9.00 -2.38
CA VAL A 180 14.71 10.04 -3.04
C VAL A 180 13.48 9.42 -3.72
N GLN A 181 13.63 8.26 -4.37
CA GLN A 181 12.51 7.51 -4.96
C GLN A 181 11.48 7.07 -3.91
N ALA A 182 11.93 6.62 -2.74
CA ALA A 182 11.05 6.22 -1.64
C ALA A 182 10.23 7.40 -1.10
N VAL A 183 10.88 8.54 -0.87
CA VAL A 183 10.22 9.77 -0.41
C VAL A 183 9.19 10.28 -1.43
N ARG A 184 9.57 10.30 -2.72
CA ARG A 184 8.65 10.67 -3.80
C ARG A 184 7.43 9.74 -3.85
N SER A 185 7.67 8.44 -3.70
CA SER A 185 6.63 7.40 -3.71
C SER A 185 5.73 7.45 -2.47
N ALA A 186 6.21 8.00 -1.36
CA ALA A 186 5.41 8.34 -0.18
C ALA A 186 4.52 9.59 -0.39
N GLY A 187 4.54 10.20 -1.58
CA GLY A 187 3.73 11.37 -1.92
C GLY A 187 4.33 12.71 -1.50
N ILE A 188 5.62 12.72 -1.10
CA ILE A 188 6.31 13.91 -0.62
C ILE A 188 7.08 14.55 -1.78
N VAL A 189 6.79 15.82 -2.08
CA VAL A 189 7.52 16.56 -3.13
C VAL A 189 8.95 16.81 -2.67
N THR A 190 9.94 16.48 -3.51
CA THR A 190 11.37 16.70 -3.17
C THR A 190 11.96 17.81 -4.03
N VAL A 191 12.25 18.95 -3.39
CA VAL A 191 12.81 20.13 -4.05
C VAL A 191 14.31 20.21 -3.77
N HIS A 192 15.11 20.44 -4.81
CA HIS A 192 16.57 20.39 -4.72
C HIS A 192 17.21 21.64 -5.34
N SER A 193 18.21 22.22 -4.69
CA SER A 193 19.01 23.28 -5.31
C SER A 193 19.87 22.70 -6.43
N ALA A 194 19.89 23.32 -7.61
CA ALA A 194 20.63 22.79 -8.75
C ALA A 194 22.17 22.78 -8.58
N GLY A 195 22.69 23.53 -7.60
CA GLY A 195 24.13 23.71 -7.37
C GLY A 195 24.62 25.11 -7.76
N ASN A 196 25.84 25.44 -7.35
CA ASN A 196 26.46 26.76 -7.55
C ASN A 196 27.77 26.69 -8.36
N GLU A 197 27.91 25.66 -9.21
CA GLU A 197 29.10 25.31 -9.99
C GLU A 197 29.03 25.82 -11.45
N GLY A 198 28.05 26.65 -11.77
CA GLY A 198 27.98 27.38 -13.03
C GLY A 198 29.18 28.32 -13.23
N PRO A 199 29.35 28.89 -14.43
CA PRO A 199 28.36 28.99 -15.52
C PRO A 199 28.45 27.89 -16.58
N SER A 200 29.40 26.96 -16.50
CA SER A 200 29.58 25.94 -17.54
C SER A 200 28.33 25.06 -17.69
N CYS A 201 28.07 24.58 -18.92
CA CYS A 201 27.07 23.53 -19.12
C CYS A 201 27.52 22.24 -18.39
N SER A 202 26.57 21.37 -18.07
CA SER A 202 26.80 20.13 -17.31
C SER A 202 27.45 20.35 -15.94
N SER A 203 27.06 21.42 -15.25
CA SER A 203 27.45 21.73 -13.88
C SER A 203 26.43 21.27 -12.83
N VAL A 204 25.24 20.80 -13.23
CA VAL A 204 24.39 19.98 -12.32
C VAL A 204 25.00 18.59 -12.25
N GLN A 205 25.82 18.35 -11.22
CA GLN A 205 26.77 17.23 -11.20
C GLN A 205 26.84 16.48 -9.86
N THR A 206 26.09 16.89 -8.85
CA THR A 206 26.09 16.24 -7.54
C THR A 206 24.69 15.75 -7.18
N PRO A 207 24.55 14.57 -6.55
CA PRO A 207 23.31 14.15 -5.91
C PRO A 207 22.83 15.19 -4.89
N SER A 208 21.53 15.33 -4.65
CA SER A 208 20.42 14.61 -5.30
C SER A 208 19.84 15.34 -6.52
N ALA A 209 20.27 16.57 -6.82
CA ALA A 209 19.72 17.39 -7.91
C ALA A 209 19.89 16.81 -9.34
N ILE A 210 20.68 15.75 -9.50
CA ILE A 210 20.87 15.08 -10.80
C ILE A 210 19.73 14.11 -11.16
N TYR A 211 18.93 13.68 -10.19
CA TYR A 211 17.94 12.61 -10.38
C TYR A 211 16.70 13.09 -11.14
N ASP A 212 16.02 12.15 -11.80
CA ASP A 212 14.75 12.44 -12.48
C ASP A 212 13.69 12.87 -11.46
N GLU A 213 13.68 12.15 -10.34
CA GLU A 213 12.76 12.26 -9.21
C GLU A 213 12.94 13.54 -8.38
N SER A 214 14.01 14.29 -8.62
CA SER A 214 14.38 15.51 -7.90
C SER A 214 13.95 16.75 -8.66
N PHE A 215 13.03 17.54 -8.09
CA PHE A 215 12.60 18.80 -8.68
C PHE A 215 13.63 19.91 -8.42
N SER A 216 14.52 20.11 -9.39
CA SER A 216 15.76 20.87 -9.26
C SER A 216 15.60 22.31 -9.70
N VAL A 217 16.15 23.24 -8.91
CA VAL A 217 15.84 24.67 -9.01
C VAL A 217 17.08 25.52 -9.32
N ALA A 218 17.03 26.24 -10.44
CA ALA A 218 18.00 27.26 -10.82
C ALA A 218 17.77 28.59 -10.09
N ALA A 219 18.83 29.41 -9.98
CA ALA A 219 18.77 30.73 -9.38
C ALA A 219 18.73 31.82 -10.47
N VAL A 220 17.70 32.67 -10.43
CA VAL A 220 17.62 33.91 -11.20
C VAL A 220 17.72 35.13 -10.30
N ASN A 221 18.13 36.26 -10.89
CA ASN A 221 18.07 37.56 -10.21
C ASN A 221 16.72 38.27 -10.45
N SER A 222 16.57 39.46 -9.87
CA SER A 222 15.35 40.26 -9.98
C SER A 222 14.96 40.66 -11.42
N SER A 223 15.90 40.56 -12.36
CA SER A 223 15.72 40.86 -13.78
C SER A 223 15.53 39.60 -14.63
N ASP A 224 15.23 38.45 -14.01
CA ASP A 224 15.11 37.12 -14.66
C ASP A 224 16.36 36.66 -15.41
N SER A 225 17.51 37.26 -15.12
CA SER A 225 18.79 36.76 -15.65
C SER A 225 19.26 35.61 -14.78
N ILE A 226 19.71 34.52 -15.42
CA ILE A 226 20.34 33.40 -14.71
C ILE A 226 21.54 33.91 -13.89
N ALA A 227 21.64 33.49 -12.64
CA ALA A 227 22.81 33.78 -11.83
C ALA A 227 24.05 33.10 -12.44
N SER A 228 25.19 33.78 -12.43
CA SER A 228 26.42 33.24 -13.02
C SER A 228 26.85 31.92 -12.37
N PHE A 229 26.62 31.79 -11.05
CA PHE A 229 26.92 30.59 -10.29
C PHE A 229 25.89 29.46 -10.51
N SER A 230 24.66 29.75 -10.97
CA SER A 230 23.62 28.72 -11.06
C SER A 230 24.08 27.61 -11.99
N SER A 231 24.12 26.38 -11.45
CA SER A 231 24.45 25.18 -12.21
C SER A 231 23.43 24.93 -13.33
N ARG A 232 23.91 24.29 -14.40
CA ARG A 232 23.22 24.12 -15.69
C ARG A 232 23.40 22.70 -16.17
N GLY A 233 22.37 22.14 -16.80
CA GLY A 233 22.43 20.84 -17.43
C GLY A 233 23.20 20.83 -18.76
N PRO A 234 23.10 19.73 -19.52
CA PRO A 234 22.46 18.48 -19.11
C PRO A 234 23.28 17.75 -18.04
N VAL A 235 22.64 16.89 -17.26
CA VAL A 235 23.30 15.98 -16.33
C VAL A 235 24.07 14.92 -17.14
N THR A 236 25.39 14.92 -17.02
CA THR A 236 26.26 13.96 -17.74
C THR A 236 27.01 13.00 -16.82
N VAL A 237 27.05 13.29 -15.52
CA VAL A 237 27.82 12.53 -14.53
C VAL A 237 27.31 11.09 -14.35
N ASP A 238 26.01 10.86 -14.58
CA ASP A 238 25.35 9.54 -14.56
C ASP A 238 25.16 8.94 -15.96
N GLY A 239 25.63 9.63 -17.01
CA GLY A 239 25.44 9.23 -18.41
C GLY A 239 24.03 9.44 -18.97
N SER A 240 23.08 10.00 -18.20
CA SER A 240 21.68 10.16 -18.62
C SER A 240 21.49 11.21 -19.71
N ASN A 241 22.32 12.25 -19.73
CA ASN A 241 22.10 13.48 -20.51
C ASN A 241 20.75 14.15 -20.22
N ARG A 242 20.19 13.91 -19.02
CA ARG A 242 18.90 14.47 -18.60
C ARG A 242 18.97 15.99 -18.52
N MET A 243 17.90 16.65 -18.94
CA MET A 243 17.76 18.08 -18.72
C MET A 243 17.57 18.37 -17.24
N LYS A 244 18.43 19.23 -16.69
CA LYS A 244 18.26 19.92 -15.42
C LYS A 244 18.78 21.35 -15.56
N PRO A 245 18.37 22.30 -14.72
CA PRO A 245 17.31 22.21 -13.70
C PRO A 245 15.91 22.05 -14.33
N ASP A 246 14.90 21.70 -13.52
CA ASP A 246 13.52 21.59 -13.98
C ASP A 246 12.82 22.96 -14.02
N ILE A 247 13.19 23.85 -13.09
CA ILE A 247 12.56 25.16 -12.92
C ILE A 247 13.59 26.19 -12.42
N SER A 248 13.21 27.47 -12.41
CA SER A 248 14.00 28.57 -11.83
C SER A 248 13.20 29.37 -10.80
N ALA A 249 13.89 29.92 -9.81
CA ALA A 249 13.30 30.82 -8.82
C ALA A 249 14.30 31.90 -8.38
N PRO A 250 13.84 32.98 -7.70
CA PRO A 250 14.74 34.01 -7.18
C PRO A 250 15.79 33.43 -6.22
N GLY A 251 17.07 33.60 -6.56
CA GLY A 251 18.18 33.08 -5.76
C GLY A 251 19.34 34.07 -5.58
N VAL A 252 19.14 35.35 -5.90
CA VAL A 252 20.17 36.40 -5.80
C VAL A 252 19.68 37.53 -4.89
N ASN A 253 20.51 37.88 -3.91
CA ASN A 253 20.24 38.91 -2.90
C ASN A 253 18.96 38.68 -2.08
N ILE A 254 18.65 37.42 -1.76
CA ILE A 254 17.46 37.05 -1.01
C ILE A 254 17.59 37.46 0.45
N ARG A 255 16.48 37.98 0.99
CA ARG A 255 16.34 38.35 2.39
C ARG A 255 15.56 37.29 3.14
N SER A 256 16.10 36.82 4.25
CA SER A 256 15.47 35.80 5.10
C SER A 256 15.92 35.94 6.56
N THR A 257 15.48 35.02 7.40
CA THR A 257 15.88 34.88 8.81
C THR A 257 17.33 34.40 8.94
N THR A 258 18.01 34.80 10.02
CA THR A 258 19.39 34.39 10.32
C THR A 258 19.53 33.85 11.74
N ARG A 259 20.57 33.06 11.96
CA ARG A 259 20.83 32.37 13.23
C ARG A 259 21.06 33.29 14.44
N ASP A 260 21.30 34.58 14.23
CA ASP A 260 21.39 35.57 15.30
C ASP A 260 20.02 36.12 15.77
N GLY A 261 18.93 35.58 15.22
CA GLY A 261 17.57 36.05 15.52
C GLY A 261 17.13 37.27 14.70
N SER A 262 17.91 37.66 13.70
CA SER A 262 17.63 38.82 12.84
C SER A 262 17.20 38.42 11.42
N TYR A 263 16.92 39.43 10.60
CA TYR A 263 16.66 39.23 9.18
C TYR A 263 17.74 39.90 8.35
N GLN A 264 18.31 39.17 7.39
CA GLN A 264 19.40 39.66 6.56
C GLN A 264 19.13 39.42 5.07
N GLY A 265 19.34 40.46 4.27
CA GLY A 265 19.34 40.41 2.81
C GLY A 265 20.71 40.08 2.22
N GLY A 266 20.77 39.87 0.90
CA GLY A 266 22.04 39.75 0.17
C GLY A 266 22.57 38.32 0.00
N TRP A 267 21.90 37.31 0.56
CA TRP A 267 22.30 35.93 0.38
C TRP A 267 21.98 35.47 -1.04
N SER A 268 22.91 34.75 -1.67
CA SER A 268 22.79 34.32 -3.05
C SER A 268 23.23 32.88 -3.20
N GLY A 269 22.43 32.09 -3.91
CA GLY A 269 22.65 30.67 -4.16
C GLY A 269 21.39 30.02 -4.71
N THR A 270 21.54 28.88 -5.40
CA THR A 270 20.39 27.99 -5.70
C THR A 270 19.73 27.49 -4.42
N SER A 271 20.46 27.47 -3.30
CA SER A 271 19.96 27.24 -1.95
C SER A 271 18.92 28.27 -1.47
N MET A 272 18.87 29.48 -2.06
CA MET A 272 17.79 30.43 -1.78
C MET A 272 16.66 30.32 -2.81
N ALA A 273 16.93 29.75 -3.99
CA ALA A 273 15.92 29.52 -5.01
C ALA A 273 15.04 28.29 -4.70
N GLY A 274 15.64 27.16 -4.29
CA GLY A 274 14.96 25.95 -3.84
C GLY A 274 13.80 26.20 -2.86
N PRO A 275 14.02 26.90 -1.73
CA PRO A 275 12.96 27.12 -0.75
C PRO A 275 11.80 27.98 -1.27
N HIS A 276 12.00 28.80 -2.31
CA HIS A 276 10.85 29.48 -2.93
C HIS A 276 9.88 28.48 -3.58
N VAL A 277 10.43 27.43 -4.21
CA VAL A 277 9.63 26.37 -4.85
C VAL A 277 8.97 25.49 -3.79
N ALA A 278 9.66 25.16 -2.70
CA ALA A 278 9.04 24.43 -1.58
C ALA A 278 7.87 25.20 -0.98
N GLY A 279 7.99 26.53 -0.83
CA GLY A 279 6.86 27.37 -0.41
C GLY A 279 5.75 27.45 -1.45
N LEU A 280 6.06 27.44 -2.75
CA LEU A 280 5.05 27.36 -3.80
C LEU A 280 4.24 26.05 -3.73
N VAL A 281 4.89 24.91 -3.49
CA VAL A 281 4.19 23.64 -3.27
C VAL A 281 3.21 23.77 -2.10
N ALA A 282 3.61 24.42 -1.01
CA ALA A 282 2.71 24.65 0.11
C ALA A 282 1.52 25.56 -0.22
N LEU A 283 1.70 26.59 -1.05
CA LEU A 283 0.59 27.42 -1.55
C LEU A 283 -0.37 26.61 -2.44
N ILE A 284 0.15 25.78 -3.34
CA ILE A 284 -0.65 24.90 -4.22
C ILE A 284 -1.51 23.95 -3.40
N ILE A 285 -0.92 23.23 -2.45
CA ILE A 285 -1.65 22.27 -1.61
C ILE A 285 -2.63 22.99 -0.67
N SER A 286 -2.27 24.17 -0.15
CA SER A 286 -3.18 24.96 0.68
C SER A 286 -4.42 25.42 -0.11
N ALA A 287 -4.25 25.75 -1.39
CA ALA A 287 -5.34 26.15 -2.27
C ALA A 287 -6.19 24.96 -2.75
N ASN A 288 -5.54 23.85 -3.07
CA ASN A 288 -6.20 22.62 -3.43
C ASN A 288 -5.60 21.45 -2.64
N PRO A 289 -6.17 21.14 -1.46
CA PRO A 289 -5.71 20.02 -0.64
C PRO A 289 -5.68 18.71 -1.40
N SER A 290 -6.48 18.58 -2.48
CA SER A 290 -6.49 17.38 -3.32
C SER A 290 -5.22 17.07 -4.08
N LEU A 291 -4.24 17.96 -4.05
CA LEU A 291 -2.94 17.72 -4.67
C LEU A 291 -1.93 17.12 -3.70
N ALA A 292 -2.21 17.10 -2.39
CA ALA A 292 -1.36 16.44 -1.40
C ALA A 292 -1.14 14.97 -1.78
N GLY A 293 0.12 14.52 -1.82
CA GLY A 293 0.48 13.18 -2.24
C GLY A 293 0.66 12.99 -3.75
N ASN A 294 0.13 13.90 -4.58
CA ASN A 294 0.24 13.82 -6.04
C ASN A 294 1.42 14.65 -6.57
N VAL A 295 2.63 14.13 -6.36
CA VAL A 295 3.89 14.83 -6.69
C VAL A 295 3.96 15.23 -8.17
N GLU A 296 3.59 14.32 -9.07
CA GLU A 296 3.63 14.57 -10.52
C GLU A 296 2.70 15.70 -10.94
N ALA A 297 1.46 15.73 -10.44
CA ALA A 297 0.53 16.81 -10.76
C ALA A 297 1.01 18.17 -10.25
N ILE A 298 1.60 18.22 -9.05
CA ILE A 298 2.16 19.46 -8.49
C ILE A 298 3.32 19.97 -9.36
N GLU A 299 4.27 19.10 -9.72
CA GLU A 299 5.41 19.46 -10.57
C GLU A 299 4.95 19.94 -11.95
N GLN A 300 3.96 19.26 -12.53
CA GLN A 300 3.37 19.64 -13.81
C GLN A 300 2.69 21.02 -13.74
N ILE A 301 1.90 21.30 -12.70
CA ILE A 301 1.29 22.62 -12.48
C ILE A 301 2.37 23.70 -12.43
N ILE A 302 3.45 23.48 -11.67
CA ILE A 302 4.55 24.45 -11.54
C ILE A 302 5.25 24.67 -12.89
N ALA A 303 5.49 23.59 -13.64
CA ALA A 303 6.14 23.64 -14.95
C ALA A 303 5.29 24.37 -16.00
N GLU A 304 3.99 24.05 -16.10
CA GLU A 304 3.07 24.62 -17.09
C GLU A 304 2.79 26.11 -16.86
N THR A 305 2.83 26.54 -15.60
CA THR A 305 2.50 27.92 -15.21
C THR A 305 3.74 28.81 -15.05
N ALA A 306 4.94 28.24 -15.21
CA ALA A 306 6.18 28.98 -15.17
C ALA A 306 6.19 30.09 -16.24
N VAL A 307 6.77 31.25 -15.88
CA VAL A 307 7.09 32.28 -16.87
C VAL A 307 8.27 31.80 -17.71
N PRO A 308 8.08 31.53 -19.02
CA PRO A 308 9.12 30.92 -19.84
C PRO A 308 10.34 31.83 -19.96
N LEU A 309 11.54 31.26 -19.78
CA LEU A 309 12.82 31.97 -19.94
C LEU A 309 13.70 31.22 -20.93
N THR A 310 14.28 31.94 -21.89
CA THR A 310 15.14 31.38 -22.93
C THR A 310 16.59 31.81 -22.76
N THR A 311 17.51 31.07 -23.38
CA THR A 311 18.96 31.28 -23.29
C THR A 311 19.63 31.15 -24.64
N SER A 312 20.70 31.90 -24.89
CA SER A 312 21.57 31.71 -26.07
C SER A 312 22.81 30.87 -25.78
N GLN A 313 22.92 30.28 -24.59
CA GLN A 313 24.12 29.56 -24.16
C GLN A 313 24.31 28.21 -24.86
N GLY A 314 23.24 27.57 -25.33
CA GLY A 314 23.31 26.32 -26.09
C GLY A 314 23.75 25.09 -25.30
N CYS A 315 23.51 25.06 -23.99
CA CYS A 315 23.78 23.87 -23.18
C CYS A 315 22.92 22.69 -23.65
N GLY A 316 23.50 21.49 -23.75
CA GLY A 316 22.77 20.30 -24.20
C GLY A 316 22.25 20.34 -25.64
N GLY A 317 22.64 21.36 -26.43
CA GLY A 317 22.13 21.57 -27.79
C GLY A 317 20.89 22.48 -27.87
N ASP A 318 20.47 23.09 -26.75
CA ASP A 318 19.32 23.99 -26.72
C ASP A 318 19.49 25.18 -27.70
N THR A 319 18.41 25.57 -28.35
CA THR A 319 18.33 26.76 -29.19
C THR A 319 17.86 27.98 -28.40
N SER A 320 17.99 29.18 -28.98
CA SER A 320 17.55 30.42 -28.33
C SER A 320 16.04 30.57 -28.12
N THR A 321 15.26 29.61 -28.59
CA THR A 321 13.79 29.58 -28.46
C THR A 321 13.28 28.42 -27.62
N ASP A 322 14.15 27.52 -27.16
CA ASP A 322 13.73 26.29 -26.50
C ASP A 322 13.24 26.55 -25.07
N VAL A 323 12.09 25.97 -24.76
CA VAL A 323 11.49 25.86 -23.43
C VAL A 323 10.85 24.47 -23.34
N PRO A 324 11.17 23.67 -22.30
CA PRO A 324 12.18 23.94 -21.28
C PRO A 324 13.61 23.91 -21.87
N ASN A 325 14.61 24.34 -21.09
CA ASN A 325 16.03 24.29 -21.47
C ASN A 325 16.95 24.00 -20.27
N ASN A 326 18.20 23.61 -20.53
CA ASN A 326 19.23 23.22 -19.56
C ASN A 326 19.77 24.38 -18.70
N VAL A 327 19.26 25.60 -18.85
CA VAL A 327 19.69 26.77 -18.06
C VAL A 327 18.60 27.21 -17.08
N PHE A 328 17.36 27.30 -17.55
CA PHE A 328 16.24 27.81 -16.79
C PHE A 328 15.18 26.75 -16.44
N GLY A 329 15.29 25.54 -16.99
CA GLY A 329 14.20 24.57 -16.98
C GLY A 329 13.00 25.11 -17.74
N TRP A 330 11.81 24.96 -17.17
CA TRP A 330 10.56 25.54 -17.70
C TRP A 330 10.47 27.07 -17.57
N GLY A 331 11.35 27.70 -16.78
CA GLY A 331 11.37 29.14 -16.57
C GLY A 331 11.23 29.52 -15.10
N ARG A 332 10.89 30.78 -14.82
CA ARG A 332 10.72 31.25 -13.44
C ARG A 332 9.33 30.85 -12.93
N ILE A 333 9.25 30.32 -11.71
CA ILE A 333 7.96 30.08 -11.04
C ILE A 333 7.06 31.34 -11.00
N ASP A 334 5.75 31.09 -11.06
CA ASP A 334 4.69 32.08 -10.87
C ASP A 334 3.64 31.49 -9.94
N ALA A 335 3.60 31.98 -8.69
CA ALA A 335 2.76 31.40 -7.66
C ALA A 335 1.26 31.59 -7.93
N LEU A 336 0.88 32.75 -8.48
CA LEU A 336 -0.51 33.04 -8.78
C LEU A 336 -1.03 32.11 -9.88
N ALA A 337 -0.31 32.01 -10.99
CA ALA A 337 -0.71 31.15 -12.11
C ALA A 337 -0.78 29.67 -11.69
N ALA A 338 0.19 29.21 -10.90
CA ALA A 338 0.21 27.84 -10.36
C ALA A 338 -1.01 27.55 -9.47
N VAL A 339 -1.36 28.45 -8.55
CA VAL A 339 -2.51 28.29 -7.67
C VAL A 339 -3.84 28.38 -8.43
N GLU A 340 -3.96 29.29 -9.40
CA GLU A 340 -5.15 29.39 -10.25
C GLU A 340 -5.37 28.12 -11.08
N LEU A 341 -4.32 27.49 -11.59
CA LEU A 341 -4.40 26.21 -12.28
C LEU A 341 -4.73 25.08 -11.30
N ALA A 342 -4.08 25.04 -10.13
CA ALA A 342 -4.36 24.06 -9.09
C ALA A 342 -5.83 24.03 -8.69
N LEU A 343 -6.47 25.20 -8.55
CA LEU A 343 -7.90 25.32 -8.24
C LEU A 343 -8.83 24.76 -9.32
N GLN A 344 -8.32 24.57 -10.55
CA GLN A 344 -9.06 23.96 -11.65
C GLN A 344 -8.86 22.43 -11.74
N VAL A 345 -7.87 21.88 -11.02
CA VAL A 345 -7.60 20.44 -11.00
C VAL A 345 -8.59 19.72 -10.09
N GLN A 346 -9.47 18.93 -10.68
CA GLN A 346 -10.30 17.95 -9.97
C GLN A 346 -9.59 16.59 -10.01
N GLN A 347 -9.23 16.04 -8.85
CA GLN A 347 -8.77 14.65 -8.81
C GLN A 347 -9.96 13.71 -9.11
N PRO A 348 -9.80 12.72 -10.01
CA PRO A 348 -10.84 11.73 -10.23
C PRO A 348 -11.08 10.96 -8.94
N VAL A 349 -12.34 10.92 -8.47
CA VAL A 349 -12.70 10.09 -7.34
C VAL A 349 -12.67 8.63 -7.78
N ALA A 350 -12.05 7.76 -6.99
CA ALA A 350 -12.03 6.33 -7.21
C ALA A 350 -12.55 5.61 -5.96
N MET A 351 -13.22 4.47 -6.16
CA MET A 351 -13.74 3.64 -5.07
C MET A 351 -13.35 2.18 -5.25
N SER A 352 -13.23 1.46 -4.15
CA SER A 352 -13.13 0.00 -4.13
C SER A 352 -14.23 -0.60 -3.26
N VAL A 353 -14.65 -1.82 -3.59
CA VAL A 353 -15.59 -2.61 -2.79
C VAL A 353 -15.03 -4.01 -2.56
N SER A 354 -15.18 -4.54 -1.35
CA SER A 354 -14.83 -5.91 -0.99
C SER A 354 -15.97 -6.55 -0.22
N LYS A 355 -16.09 -7.88 -0.28
CA LYS A 355 -17.09 -8.66 0.44
C LYS A 355 -16.45 -9.88 1.11
N THR A 356 -16.92 -10.21 2.31
CA THR A 356 -16.55 -11.44 3.02
C THR A 356 -17.81 -12.18 3.48
N ALA A 357 -17.76 -13.51 3.48
CA ALA A 357 -18.81 -14.37 4.04
C ALA A 357 -18.45 -14.80 5.46
N SER A 358 -19.46 -14.99 6.33
CA SER A 358 -19.26 -15.41 7.72
C SER A 358 -18.74 -16.84 7.88
N ALA A 359 -18.87 -17.68 6.86
CA ALA A 359 -18.39 -19.05 6.84
C ALA A 359 -17.88 -19.43 5.43
N ALA A 360 -16.90 -20.32 5.36
CA ALA A 360 -16.39 -20.87 4.09
C ALA A 360 -17.29 -21.99 3.54
N SER A 361 -18.10 -22.61 4.41
CA SER A 361 -19.04 -23.67 4.05
C SER A 361 -20.31 -23.58 4.91
N VAL A 362 -21.44 -23.98 4.34
CA VAL A 362 -22.77 -23.95 4.99
C VAL A 362 -23.62 -25.16 4.59
N MET A 363 -24.63 -25.47 5.38
CA MET A 363 -25.69 -26.43 5.06
C MET A 363 -26.97 -25.72 4.67
N ALA A 364 -27.90 -26.45 4.04
CA ALA A 364 -29.23 -25.94 3.77
C ALA A 364 -29.96 -25.58 5.09
N GLY A 365 -30.57 -24.39 5.14
CA GLY A 365 -31.20 -23.84 6.33
C GLY A 365 -30.29 -22.95 7.20
N ASP A 366 -28.98 -22.92 6.95
CA ASP A 366 -28.06 -22.05 7.68
C ASP A 366 -28.28 -20.57 7.32
N MET A 367 -27.89 -19.70 8.26
CA MET A 367 -27.79 -18.27 8.04
C MET A 367 -26.37 -17.92 7.56
N LEU A 368 -26.28 -17.24 6.43
CA LEU A 368 -25.01 -16.76 5.86
C LEU A 368 -25.01 -15.23 5.88
N THR A 369 -23.99 -14.64 6.51
CA THR A 369 -23.82 -13.18 6.57
C THR A 369 -22.71 -12.74 5.64
N TYR A 370 -23.03 -11.81 4.73
CA TYR A 370 -22.06 -11.09 3.91
C TYR A 370 -21.77 -9.72 4.52
N THR A 371 -20.49 -9.37 4.62
CA THR A 371 -20.04 -8.04 5.04
C THR A 371 -19.39 -7.34 3.85
N LEU A 372 -19.99 -6.23 3.39
CA LEU A 372 -19.49 -5.41 2.30
C LEU A 372 -18.76 -4.20 2.86
N THR A 373 -17.56 -3.93 2.37
CA THR A 373 -16.75 -2.75 2.75
C THR A 373 -16.40 -1.96 1.51
N VAL A 374 -16.88 -0.72 1.44
CA VAL A 374 -16.53 0.26 0.42
C VAL A 374 -15.48 1.20 0.98
N THR A 375 -14.49 1.57 0.17
CA THR A 375 -13.48 2.57 0.51
C THR A 375 -13.48 3.66 -0.55
N ASN A 376 -13.54 4.93 -0.13
CA ASN A 376 -13.17 6.04 -0.98
C ASN A 376 -11.63 6.08 -1.08
N LEU A 377 -11.10 5.79 -2.27
CA LEU A 377 -9.66 5.75 -2.50
C LEU A 377 -9.04 7.13 -2.67
N SER A 378 -9.87 8.18 -2.79
CA SER A 378 -9.38 9.56 -2.72
C SER A 378 -8.93 9.86 -1.29
N THR A 379 -7.76 10.48 -1.13
CA THR A 379 -7.23 10.90 0.19
C THR A 379 -7.73 12.26 0.65
N ILE A 380 -8.49 12.94 -0.20
CA ILE A 380 -8.81 14.37 -0.08
C ILE A 380 -10.19 14.81 -0.60
N SER A 381 -10.83 14.04 -1.49
CA SER A 381 -12.15 14.37 -2.07
C SER A 381 -13.21 13.44 -1.53
N SER A 382 -14.24 13.98 -0.88
CA SER A 382 -15.45 13.22 -0.56
C SER A 382 -16.21 12.92 -1.86
N THR A 383 -16.93 11.80 -1.91
CA THR A 383 -17.91 11.52 -2.98
C THR A 383 -19.32 11.56 -2.43
N THR A 384 -20.30 11.89 -3.27
CA THR A 384 -21.71 12.02 -2.87
C THR A 384 -22.59 10.95 -3.52
N SER A 385 -23.77 10.72 -2.92
CA SER A 385 -24.76 9.78 -3.44
C SER A 385 -24.20 8.37 -3.62
N VAL A 386 -23.48 7.87 -2.61
CA VAL A 386 -22.84 6.56 -2.65
C VAL A 386 -23.91 5.48 -2.51
N VAL A 387 -23.94 4.54 -3.45
CA VAL A 387 -24.90 3.45 -3.49
C VAL A 387 -24.16 2.13 -3.53
N ILE A 388 -24.38 1.29 -2.51
CA ILE A 388 -23.99 -0.13 -2.55
C ILE A 388 -25.19 -0.92 -3.05
N SER A 389 -24.98 -1.84 -3.99
CA SER A 389 -25.99 -2.80 -4.43
C SER A 389 -25.46 -4.23 -4.34
N ASP A 390 -26.33 -5.14 -3.92
CA ASP A 390 -26.03 -6.56 -3.79
C ASP A 390 -27.27 -7.39 -4.17
N THR A 391 -27.12 -8.26 -5.15
CA THR A 391 -28.17 -9.20 -5.55
C THR A 391 -28.03 -10.48 -4.72
N LEU A 392 -29.14 -10.98 -4.15
CA LEU A 392 -29.15 -12.23 -3.41
C LEU A 392 -28.58 -13.37 -4.29
N PRO A 393 -27.63 -14.17 -3.78
CA PRO A 393 -27.11 -15.30 -4.52
C PRO A 393 -28.18 -16.37 -4.72
N GLU A 394 -28.03 -17.16 -5.79
CA GLU A 394 -28.91 -18.29 -6.07
C GLU A 394 -28.97 -19.26 -4.86
N TYR A 395 -30.13 -19.87 -4.64
CA TYR A 395 -30.42 -20.75 -3.51
C TYR A 395 -30.37 -20.08 -2.13
N THR A 396 -30.56 -18.76 -2.08
CA THR A 396 -30.71 -18.04 -0.81
C THR A 396 -31.94 -17.16 -0.81
N SER A 397 -32.46 -16.89 0.39
CA SER A 397 -33.57 -15.98 0.61
C SER A 397 -33.18 -14.87 1.58
N PHE A 398 -33.70 -13.66 1.36
CA PHE A 398 -33.40 -12.51 2.22
C PHE A 398 -33.88 -12.74 3.65
N TYR A 399 -33.03 -12.42 4.63
CA TYR A 399 -33.40 -12.43 6.04
C TYR A 399 -33.34 -11.05 6.66
N THR A 400 -32.18 -10.38 6.64
CA THR A 400 -32.04 -8.99 7.12
C THR A 400 -30.84 -8.29 6.50
N ALA A 401 -30.78 -6.97 6.63
CA ALA A 401 -29.67 -6.13 6.18
C ALA A 401 -29.47 -4.96 7.14
N THR A 402 -28.29 -4.32 7.11
CA THR A 402 -28.04 -3.08 7.87
C THR A 402 -29.04 -2.00 7.46
N GLU A 403 -29.80 -1.45 8.41
CA GLU A 403 -30.71 -0.35 8.13
C GLU A 403 -29.96 1.00 8.04
N PRO A 404 -30.41 1.94 7.17
CA PRO A 404 -31.51 1.80 6.23
C PRO A 404 -31.08 1.08 4.94
N PHE A 405 -31.95 0.20 4.42
CA PHE A 405 -31.79 -0.44 3.12
C PHE A 405 -33.10 -0.35 2.33
N GLN A 406 -33.00 -0.48 1.00
CA GLN A 406 -34.15 -0.73 0.13
C GLN A 406 -34.02 -2.12 -0.48
N GLN A 407 -35.15 -2.78 -0.70
CA GLN A 407 -35.20 -4.09 -1.36
C GLN A 407 -36.14 -4.00 -2.57
N ASN A 408 -35.65 -4.41 -3.73
CA ASN A 408 -36.43 -4.53 -4.95
C ASN A 408 -36.20 -5.90 -5.58
N GLY A 409 -37.11 -6.84 -5.28
CA GLY A 409 -36.90 -8.25 -5.59
C GLY A 409 -35.70 -8.80 -4.82
N ASP A 410 -34.73 -9.33 -5.55
CA ASP A 410 -33.50 -9.91 -5.00
C ASP A 410 -32.37 -8.88 -4.84
N ILE A 411 -32.59 -7.61 -5.20
CA ILE A 411 -31.56 -6.57 -5.08
C ILE A 411 -31.75 -5.79 -3.79
N ILE A 412 -30.71 -5.77 -2.96
CA ILE A 412 -30.60 -4.95 -1.75
C ILE A 412 -29.71 -3.75 -2.05
N THR A 413 -30.17 -2.55 -1.68
CA THR A 413 -29.39 -1.32 -1.83
C THR A 413 -29.27 -0.54 -0.53
N TRP A 414 -28.09 0.05 -0.34
CA TRP A 414 -27.81 1.00 0.74
C TRP A 414 -27.36 2.31 0.14
N GLU A 415 -27.78 3.42 0.73
CA GLU A 415 -27.42 4.77 0.28
C GLU A 415 -26.74 5.55 1.40
N ALA A 416 -25.65 6.23 1.07
CA ALA A 416 -25.01 7.23 1.91
C ALA A 416 -24.92 8.56 1.16
N ALA A 417 -25.27 9.66 1.84
CA ALA A 417 -25.23 10.99 1.23
C ALA A 417 -23.81 11.38 0.81
N THR A 418 -22.81 10.97 1.60
CA THR A 418 -21.42 11.35 1.42
C THR A 418 -20.52 10.24 1.97
N LEU A 419 -19.39 9.99 1.31
CA LEU A 419 -18.29 9.21 1.85
C LEU A 419 -17.02 10.05 1.78
N ASP A 420 -16.49 10.38 2.95
CA ASP A 420 -15.32 11.24 3.11
C ASP A 420 -14.04 10.59 2.56
N PRO A 421 -12.96 11.37 2.37
CA PRO A 421 -11.75 10.83 1.80
C PRO A 421 -11.08 9.82 2.73
N SER A 422 -10.52 8.76 2.15
CA SER A 422 -9.97 7.58 2.83
C SER A 422 -10.95 6.88 3.80
N ALA A 423 -12.21 7.31 3.85
CA ALA A 423 -13.19 6.70 4.72
C ALA A 423 -13.68 5.37 4.15
N THR A 424 -13.98 4.46 5.07
CA THR A 424 -14.59 3.18 4.78
C THR A 424 -16.04 3.17 5.25
N TRP A 425 -16.93 2.61 4.44
CA TRP A 425 -18.32 2.35 4.82
C TRP A 425 -18.62 0.86 4.74
N GLN A 426 -19.18 0.31 5.82
CA GLN A 426 -19.46 -1.10 5.95
C GLN A 426 -20.96 -1.35 6.18
N VAL A 427 -21.50 -2.36 5.49
CA VAL A 427 -22.87 -2.85 5.62
C VAL A 427 -22.90 -4.37 5.60
N THR A 428 -23.94 -4.97 6.18
CA THR A 428 -24.13 -6.42 6.23
C THR A 428 -25.42 -6.84 5.55
N LEU A 429 -25.37 -7.95 4.83
CA LEU A 429 -26.51 -8.67 4.25
C LEU A 429 -26.57 -10.08 4.84
N VAL A 430 -27.70 -10.46 5.40
CA VAL A 430 -27.93 -11.78 5.97
C VAL A 430 -28.96 -12.52 5.12
N VAL A 431 -28.59 -13.71 4.64
CA VAL A 431 -29.44 -14.58 3.84
C VAL A 431 -29.61 -15.95 4.51
N MET A 432 -30.72 -16.61 4.22
CA MET A 432 -30.95 -18.01 4.61
C MET A 432 -30.72 -18.91 3.41
N VAL A 433 -29.89 -19.95 3.58
CA VAL A 433 -29.66 -20.97 2.54
C VAL A 433 -30.91 -21.82 2.38
N GLU A 434 -31.43 -21.92 1.16
CA GLU A 434 -32.68 -22.62 0.89
C GLU A 434 -32.53 -24.15 0.98
N GLN A 435 -33.64 -24.84 1.28
CA GLN A 435 -33.66 -26.30 1.45
C GLN A 435 -33.38 -27.08 0.15
N ASN A 436 -33.63 -26.44 -0.99
CA ASN A 436 -33.38 -26.96 -2.33
C ASN A 436 -32.02 -26.51 -2.91
N ALA A 437 -31.13 -25.95 -2.08
CA ALA A 437 -29.81 -25.53 -2.52
C ALA A 437 -29.05 -26.70 -3.17
N ALA A 438 -28.47 -26.45 -4.34
CA ALA A 438 -27.70 -27.43 -5.09
C ALA A 438 -26.44 -26.77 -5.66
N GLY A 439 -25.27 -27.24 -5.22
CA GLY A 439 -23.98 -26.63 -5.56
C GLY A 439 -23.62 -25.46 -4.64
N ASP A 440 -22.44 -24.89 -4.87
CA ASP A 440 -21.90 -23.81 -4.04
C ASP A 440 -22.73 -22.52 -4.17
N ILE A 441 -22.84 -21.78 -3.07
CA ILE A 441 -23.50 -20.47 -3.04
C ILE A 441 -22.51 -19.42 -3.54
N VAL A 442 -22.77 -18.84 -4.70
CA VAL A 442 -21.90 -17.82 -5.33
C VAL A 442 -22.61 -16.47 -5.34
N ASN A 443 -22.05 -15.50 -4.62
CA ASN A 443 -22.50 -14.11 -4.69
C ASN A 443 -21.53 -13.30 -5.56
N GLU A 444 -21.92 -13.09 -6.82
CA GLU A 444 -21.11 -12.43 -7.84
C GLU A 444 -21.63 -11.05 -8.28
N ASP A 445 -22.90 -10.74 -8.04
CA ASP A 445 -23.53 -9.51 -8.51
C ASP A 445 -23.67 -8.49 -7.37
N TYR A 446 -22.56 -7.82 -7.06
CA TYR A 446 -22.53 -6.71 -6.12
C TYR A 446 -21.49 -5.66 -6.50
N GLY A 447 -21.69 -4.44 -6.00
CA GLY A 447 -20.80 -3.34 -6.33
C GLY A 447 -21.16 -2.03 -5.65
N VAL A 448 -20.45 -0.98 -6.04
CA VAL A 448 -20.66 0.39 -5.55
C VAL A 448 -20.66 1.39 -6.71
N SER A 449 -21.51 2.40 -6.62
CA SER A 449 -21.49 3.58 -7.50
C SER A 449 -21.66 4.87 -6.70
N SER A 450 -21.37 6.02 -7.32
CA SER A 450 -21.66 7.32 -6.73
C SER A 450 -22.00 8.36 -7.80
N ALA A 451 -22.21 9.61 -7.41
CA ALA A 451 -22.36 10.72 -8.37
C ALA A 451 -21.08 10.95 -9.22
N ASP A 452 -19.91 10.59 -8.67
CA ASP A 452 -18.60 10.89 -9.25
C ASP A 452 -17.92 9.65 -9.86
N VAL A 453 -18.36 8.45 -9.50
CA VAL A 453 -17.73 7.18 -9.90
C VAL A 453 -18.77 6.26 -10.53
N SER A 454 -18.46 5.77 -11.74
CA SER A 454 -19.24 4.71 -12.39
C SER A 454 -19.21 3.41 -11.58
N TYR A 455 -20.17 2.52 -11.83
CA TYR A 455 -20.31 1.27 -11.08
C TYR A 455 -19.01 0.44 -11.06
N VAL A 456 -18.55 0.11 -9.86
CA VAL A 456 -17.40 -0.77 -9.59
C VAL A 456 -17.93 -2.09 -9.05
N ALA A 457 -17.78 -3.16 -9.82
CA ALA A 457 -18.17 -4.51 -9.42
C ALA A 457 -17.13 -5.12 -8.47
N GLY A 458 -17.61 -5.88 -7.48
CA GLY A 458 -16.75 -6.66 -6.59
C GLY A 458 -16.35 -8.01 -7.17
N THR A 459 -15.40 -8.68 -6.52
CA THR A 459 -15.01 -10.06 -6.89
C THR A 459 -16.00 -11.08 -6.31
N PRO A 460 -16.39 -12.13 -7.06
CA PRO A 460 -17.31 -13.15 -6.55
C PRO A 460 -16.86 -13.78 -5.23
N VAL A 461 -17.82 -14.00 -4.33
CA VAL A 461 -17.60 -14.72 -3.06
C VAL A 461 -18.34 -16.05 -3.12
N THR A 462 -17.59 -17.14 -3.02
CA THR A 462 -18.12 -18.52 -3.05
C THR A 462 -18.13 -19.11 -1.65
N THR A 463 -19.25 -19.73 -1.26
CA THR A 463 -19.40 -20.52 -0.03
C THR A 463 -19.78 -21.94 -0.39
N THR A 464 -19.01 -22.92 0.07
CA THR A 464 -19.23 -24.33 -0.28
C THR A 464 -20.49 -24.86 0.39
N LEU A 465 -21.39 -25.45 -0.40
CA LEU A 465 -22.57 -26.12 0.14
C LEU A 465 -22.19 -27.54 0.57
N VAL A 466 -22.28 -27.81 1.87
CA VAL A 466 -22.06 -29.16 2.40
C VAL A 466 -23.34 -29.97 2.22
N PRO A 467 -23.30 -31.13 1.52
CA PRO A 467 -24.46 -31.99 1.40
C PRO A 467 -24.93 -32.45 2.79
N PRO A 468 -26.25 -32.61 3.00
CA PRO A 468 -26.80 -33.01 4.30
C PRO A 468 -26.38 -34.42 4.74
N TYR A 469 -25.90 -35.26 3.82
CA TYR A 469 -25.46 -36.62 4.12
C TYR A 469 -24.21 -36.98 3.32
N GLN A 470 -23.21 -37.57 3.97
CA GLN A 470 -22.04 -38.16 3.33
C GLN A 470 -21.84 -39.59 3.84
N LEU A 471 -21.31 -40.45 2.98
CA LEU A 471 -21.01 -41.84 3.27
C LEU A 471 -19.62 -42.15 2.73
N THR A 472 -18.77 -42.77 3.54
CA THR A 472 -17.44 -43.23 3.09
C THR A 472 -17.34 -44.74 3.21
N LEU A 473 -16.59 -45.36 2.29
CA LEU A 473 -16.33 -46.79 2.25
C LEU A 473 -14.83 -47.01 2.09
N GLU A 474 -14.21 -47.57 3.11
CA GLU A 474 -12.82 -48.03 3.08
C GLU A 474 -12.79 -49.56 3.05
N ALA A 475 -11.83 -50.13 2.32
CA ALA A 475 -11.69 -51.57 2.24
C ALA A 475 -10.22 -51.97 2.19
N SER A 476 -9.89 -53.11 2.79
CA SER A 476 -8.51 -53.61 2.89
C SER A 476 -8.43 -55.13 2.87
N ALA A 477 -7.31 -55.66 2.40
CA ALA A 477 -6.94 -57.07 2.47
C ALA A 477 -5.41 -57.21 2.52
N ALA A 478 -4.92 -58.43 2.75
CA ALA A 478 -3.49 -58.70 2.66
C ALA A 478 -2.97 -58.43 1.23
N THR A 479 -1.78 -57.84 1.11
CA THR A 479 -1.16 -57.54 -0.19
C THR A 479 -0.59 -58.77 -0.90
N ALA A 480 -0.38 -59.88 -0.17
CA ALA A 480 0.05 -61.16 -0.71
C ALA A 480 -0.59 -62.35 0.03
N VAL A 481 -0.86 -63.42 -0.70
CA VAL A 481 -1.45 -64.67 -0.17
C VAL A 481 -0.92 -65.88 -0.93
N ALA A 482 -0.77 -67.02 -0.26
CA ALA A 482 -0.38 -68.27 -0.93
C ALA A 482 -1.60 -68.97 -1.55
N ALA A 483 -1.39 -69.67 -2.67
CA ALA A 483 -2.45 -70.46 -3.29
C ALA A 483 -2.96 -71.55 -2.34
N GLY A 484 -4.28 -71.66 -2.16
CA GLY A 484 -4.92 -72.58 -1.22
C GLY A 484 -5.23 -72.00 0.17
N GLU A 485 -4.63 -70.86 0.52
CA GLU A 485 -4.86 -70.18 1.81
C GLU A 485 -6.09 -69.26 1.79
N ASN A 486 -6.52 -68.81 2.97
CA ASN A 486 -7.61 -67.87 3.11
C ASN A 486 -7.13 -66.42 2.94
N LEU A 487 -7.90 -65.62 2.22
CA LEU A 487 -7.76 -64.17 2.09
C LEU A 487 -8.96 -63.50 2.77
N THR A 488 -8.71 -62.49 3.59
CA THR A 488 -9.76 -61.76 4.32
C THR A 488 -9.82 -60.32 3.81
N TYR A 489 -11.01 -59.89 3.41
CA TYR A 489 -11.36 -58.51 3.10
C TYR A 489 -12.07 -57.89 4.30
N THR A 490 -11.67 -56.68 4.69
CA THR A 490 -12.35 -55.87 5.71
C THR A 490 -12.93 -54.65 5.03
N PHE A 491 -14.23 -54.41 5.21
CA PHE A 491 -14.95 -53.23 4.73
C PHE A 491 -15.37 -52.38 5.93
N ALA A 492 -15.17 -51.07 5.83
CA ALA A 492 -15.55 -50.08 6.85
C ALA A 492 -16.37 -48.97 6.19
N VAL A 493 -17.66 -48.92 6.53
CA VAL A 493 -18.60 -47.89 6.08
C VAL A 493 -18.73 -46.86 7.21
N SER A 494 -18.45 -45.59 6.95
CA SER A 494 -18.55 -44.53 7.97
C SER A 494 -19.55 -43.44 7.59
N ASN A 495 -20.29 -42.97 8.60
CA ASN A 495 -21.13 -41.78 8.52
C ASN A 495 -20.39 -40.60 9.17
N PRO A 496 -19.71 -39.73 8.39
CA PRO A 496 -19.02 -38.57 8.92
C PRO A 496 -19.95 -37.42 9.36
N HIS A 497 -21.28 -37.53 9.18
CA HIS A 497 -22.20 -36.46 9.57
C HIS A 497 -22.17 -36.25 11.10
N PRO A 498 -22.16 -34.98 11.58
CA PRO A 498 -21.98 -34.68 13.01
C PRO A 498 -23.21 -34.98 13.88
N SER A 499 -24.41 -35.09 13.29
CA SER A 499 -25.66 -35.18 14.07
C SER A 499 -26.72 -36.14 13.56
N ASP A 500 -26.67 -36.55 12.29
CA ASP A 500 -27.76 -37.30 11.65
C ASP A 500 -27.29 -38.71 11.30
N ALA A 501 -28.17 -39.68 11.61
CA ALA A 501 -27.94 -41.07 11.28
C ALA A 501 -28.32 -41.35 9.81
N LEU A 502 -27.65 -42.33 9.20
CA LEU A 502 -28.02 -42.90 7.91
C LEU A 502 -28.84 -44.17 8.12
N HIS A 503 -29.72 -44.48 7.18
CA HIS A 503 -30.65 -45.60 7.24
C HIS A 503 -30.53 -46.49 6.01
N ASN A 504 -31.04 -47.71 6.17
CA ASN A 504 -31.22 -48.70 5.10
C ASN A 504 -29.95 -48.92 4.24
N LEU A 505 -28.80 -49.07 4.91
CA LEU A 505 -27.53 -49.30 4.24
C LEU A 505 -27.47 -50.73 3.72
N VAL A 506 -27.06 -50.90 2.47
CA VAL A 506 -26.83 -52.19 1.83
C VAL A 506 -25.42 -52.19 1.26
N LEU A 507 -24.53 -53.00 1.84
CA LEU A 507 -23.17 -53.23 1.35
C LEU A 507 -23.15 -54.53 0.55
N THR A 508 -22.63 -54.49 -0.66
CA THR A 508 -22.46 -55.67 -1.52
C THR A 508 -21.01 -55.82 -1.95
N ASP A 509 -20.57 -57.07 -2.10
CA ASP A 509 -19.27 -57.43 -2.69
C ASP A 509 -19.43 -58.70 -3.55
N THR A 510 -18.91 -58.67 -4.78
CA THR A 510 -18.83 -59.84 -5.66
C THR A 510 -17.51 -60.56 -5.47
N LEU A 511 -17.55 -61.88 -5.19
CA LEU A 511 -16.35 -62.68 -4.96
C LEU A 511 -15.32 -62.51 -6.10
N PRO A 512 -14.07 -62.19 -5.77
CA PRO A 512 -13.02 -62.07 -6.77
C PRO A 512 -12.78 -63.39 -7.52
N ALA A 513 -12.42 -63.29 -8.80
CA ALA A 513 -12.03 -64.45 -9.58
C ALA A 513 -10.87 -65.22 -8.91
N GLN A 514 -10.84 -66.55 -9.13
CA GLN A 514 -9.88 -67.48 -8.50
C GLN A 514 -10.06 -67.65 -6.97
N THR A 515 -11.18 -67.21 -6.40
CA THR A 515 -11.52 -67.43 -4.99
C THR A 515 -12.82 -68.21 -4.84
N SER A 516 -13.06 -68.76 -3.64
CA SER A 516 -14.33 -69.38 -3.26
C SER A 516 -14.72 -68.95 -1.85
N PHE A 517 -16.01 -68.71 -1.61
CA PHE A 517 -16.51 -68.26 -0.31
C PHE A 517 -16.17 -69.22 0.84
N ILE A 518 -15.76 -68.68 1.98
CA ILE A 518 -15.59 -69.42 3.25
C ILE A 518 -16.57 -68.91 4.30
N THR A 519 -16.50 -67.62 4.65
CA THR A 519 -17.40 -67.03 5.64
C THR A 519 -17.48 -65.52 5.48
N ALA A 520 -18.49 -64.91 6.08
CA ALA A 520 -18.68 -63.47 6.16
C ALA A 520 -19.27 -63.11 7.53
N THR A 521 -19.09 -61.85 7.95
CA THR A 521 -19.69 -61.33 9.19
C THR A 521 -21.21 -61.48 9.14
N GLN A 522 -21.79 -62.10 10.17
CA GLN A 522 -23.24 -62.34 10.24
C GLN A 522 -23.99 -61.10 10.78
N PRO A 523 -25.22 -60.82 10.32
CA PRO A 523 -25.95 -61.52 9.26
C PRO A 523 -25.49 -61.11 7.86
N PHE A 524 -25.45 -62.08 6.93
CA PHE A 524 -25.25 -61.82 5.50
C PHE A 524 -26.20 -62.68 4.66
N THR A 525 -26.46 -62.24 3.43
CA THR A 525 -27.11 -63.04 2.39
C THR A 525 -26.15 -63.26 1.22
N MET A 526 -26.39 -64.31 0.43
CA MET A 526 -25.54 -64.64 -0.70
C MET A 526 -26.40 -65.08 -1.89
N ASP A 527 -26.18 -64.46 -3.04
CA ASP A 527 -26.82 -64.82 -4.32
C ASP A 527 -25.75 -65.03 -5.39
N GLY A 528 -25.54 -66.29 -5.78
CA GLY A 528 -24.41 -66.66 -6.63
C GLY A 528 -23.08 -66.32 -5.96
N ASP A 529 -22.31 -65.43 -6.57
CA ASP A 529 -21.02 -64.93 -6.07
C ASP A 529 -21.14 -63.55 -5.38
N ILE A 530 -22.35 -63.03 -5.16
CA ILE A 530 -22.55 -61.72 -4.50
C ILE A 530 -22.88 -61.94 -3.03
N VAL A 531 -22.10 -61.32 -2.14
CA VAL A 531 -22.33 -61.26 -0.70
C VAL A 531 -22.94 -59.91 -0.35
N GLN A 532 -24.01 -59.91 0.45
CA GLN A 532 -24.72 -58.70 0.87
C GLN A 532 -24.87 -58.64 2.38
N TRP A 533 -24.64 -57.45 2.94
CA TRP A 533 -24.92 -57.09 4.32
C TRP A 533 -25.90 -55.91 4.36
N ASP A 534 -26.87 -55.99 5.28
CA ASP A 534 -27.86 -54.94 5.49
C ASP A 534 -27.70 -54.34 6.90
N LEU A 535 -27.73 -53.01 7.00
CA LEU A 535 -27.74 -52.29 8.27
C LEU A 535 -28.88 -51.26 8.27
N SER A 536 -29.79 -51.37 9.23
CA SER A 536 -30.96 -50.50 9.29
C SER A 536 -30.63 -49.04 9.62
N GLN A 537 -29.59 -48.82 10.42
CA GLN A 537 -29.19 -47.49 10.90
C GLN A 537 -27.70 -47.44 11.21
N LEU A 538 -27.02 -46.38 10.78
CA LEU A 538 -25.65 -46.00 11.12
C LEU A 538 -25.65 -44.60 11.74
N ASP A 539 -25.44 -44.53 13.07
CA ASP A 539 -25.45 -43.28 13.82
C ASP A 539 -24.41 -42.26 13.31
N ALA A 540 -24.66 -40.99 13.60
CA ALA A 540 -23.74 -39.89 13.34
C ALA A 540 -22.34 -40.15 13.93
N GLY A 541 -21.30 -40.01 13.11
CA GLY A 541 -19.90 -40.26 13.49
C GLY A 541 -19.54 -41.74 13.70
N ALA A 542 -20.44 -42.68 13.43
CA ALA A 542 -20.19 -44.10 13.62
C ALA A 542 -19.58 -44.77 12.38
N THR A 543 -18.90 -45.89 12.62
CA THR A 543 -18.34 -46.78 11.60
C THR A 543 -18.91 -48.19 11.76
N TRP A 544 -19.41 -48.74 10.66
CA TRP A 544 -19.84 -50.13 10.55
C TRP A 544 -18.80 -50.95 9.79
N SER A 545 -18.31 -52.04 10.39
CA SER A 545 -17.29 -52.89 9.80
C SER A 545 -17.77 -54.33 9.62
N VAL A 546 -17.45 -54.93 8.47
CA VAL A 546 -17.70 -56.33 8.16
C VAL A 546 -16.48 -56.96 7.50
N GLU A 547 -16.34 -58.27 7.68
CA GLU A 547 -15.29 -59.08 7.05
C GLU A 547 -15.89 -60.12 6.09
N LEU A 548 -15.18 -60.36 4.98
CA LEU A 548 -15.39 -61.44 4.03
C LEU A 548 -14.12 -62.30 3.94
N VAL A 549 -14.25 -63.59 4.21
CA VAL A 549 -13.16 -64.57 4.07
C VAL A 549 -13.43 -65.45 2.86
N VAL A 550 -12.46 -65.49 1.95
CA VAL A 550 -12.46 -66.35 0.76
C VAL A 550 -11.26 -67.27 0.79
N GLN A 551 -11.39 -68.46 0.23
CA GLN A 551 -10.28 -69.36 -0.04
C GLN A 551 -9.74 -69.11 -1.44
N VAL A 552 -8.44 -68.88 -1.53
CA VAL A 552 -7.73 -68.74 -2.79
C VAL A 552 -7.60 -70.11 -3.44
N SER A 553 -7.91 -70.22 -4.73
CA SER A 553 -7.77 -71.49 -5.45
C SER A 553 -6.35 -72.06 -5.31
N PRO A 554 -6.18 -73.38 -5.04
CA PRO A 554 -4.87 -74.02 -4.99
C PRO A 554 -4.06 -73.92 -6.29
N THR A 555 -4.70 -73.58 -7.40
CA THR A 555 -4.07 -73.36 -8.71
C THR A 555 -4.03 -71.88 -9.10
N ALA A 556 -4.36 -70.96 -8.20
CA ALA A 556 -4.34 -69.53 -8.49
C ALA A 556 -2.91 -69.05 -8.82
N THR A 557 -2.81 -68.14 -9.79
CA THR A 557 -1.53 -67.52 -10.18
C THR A 557 -1.76 -66.04 -10.50
N GLY A 558 -0.70 -65.22 -10.40
CA GLY A 558 -0.79 -63.80 -10.72
C GLY A 558 -1.35 -62.98 -9.57
N VAL A 559 -2.45 -62.26 -9.82
CA VAL A 559 -3.12 -61.38 -8.84
C VAL A 559 -4.59 -61.76 -8.68
N ILE A 560 -5.11 -61.57 -7.46
CA ILE A 560 -6.53 -61.54 -7.16
C ILE A 560 -6.91 -60.07 -7.05
N GLU A 561 -7.92 -59.66 -7.80
CA GLU A 561 -8.39 -58.28 -7.83
C GLU A 561 -9.85 -58.25 -7.37
N ASN A 562 -10.14 -57.55 -6.27
CA ASN A 562 -11.49 -57.25 -5.85
C ASN A 562 -11.86 -55.82 -6.27
N MET A 563 -12.78 -55.70 -7.23
CA MET A 563 -13.14 -54.43 -7.86
C MET A 563 -14.64 -54.12 -7.81
N ASP A 564 -15.45 -55.03 -7.30
CA ASP A 564 -16.92 -54.95 -7.40
C ASP A 564 -17.56 -55.01 -6.02
N TYR A 565 -17.26 -53.98 -5.22
CA TYR A 565 -17.86 -53.77 -3.92
C TYR A 565 -18.33 -52.31 -3.76
N GLY A 566 -19.42 -52.13 -3.03
CA GLY A 566 -20.03 -50.83 -2.85
C GLY A 566 -21.17 -50.84 -1.84
N VAL A 567 -21.48 -49.66 -1.32
CA VAL A 567 -22.55 -49.43 -0.36
C VAL A 567 -23.57 -48.44 -0.93
N VAL A 568 -24.84 -48.73 -0.70
CA VAL A 568 -25.95 -47.83 -1.01
C VAL A 568 -26.75 -47.54 0.25
N SER A 569 -27.42 -46.39 0.28
CA SER A 569 -28.47 -46.03 1.22
C SER A 569 -29.55 -45.27 0.46
N ASP A 570 -30.73 -45.11 1.03
CA ASP A 570 -31.83 -44.32 0.45
C ASP A 570 -31.64 -42.81 0.60
N GLU A 571 -30.63 -42.36 1.36
CA GLU A 571 -30.36 -40.94 1.66
C GLU A 571 -29.11 -40.39 0.94
N VAL A 572 -28.24 -41.27 0.42
CA VAL A 572 -26.98 -40.92 -0.24
C VAL A 572 -26.79 -41.66 -1.55
N ALA A 573 -26.05 -41.06 -2.48
CA ALA A 573 -25.67 -41.72 -3.72
C ALA A 573 -24.79 -42.97 -3.44
N PRO A 574 -24.84 -44.01 -4.30
CA PRO A 574 -23.98 -45.19 -4.19
C PRO A 574 -22.49 -44.84 -4.08
N VAL A 575 -21.78 -45.50 -3.17
CA VAL A 575 -20.32 -45.35 -2.97
C VAL A 575 -19.64 -46.67 -3.27
N SER A 576 -18.69 -46.67 -4.20
CA SER A 576 -17.82 -47.81 -4.50
C SER A 576 -16.39 -47.50 -4.06
N GLY A 577 -15.67 -48.52 -3.59
CA GLY A 577 -14.27 -48.36 -3.20
C GLY A 577 -13.28 -48.65 -4.34
N PRO A 578 -11.99 -48.31 -4.16
CA PRO A 578 -10.95 -48.61 -5.14
C PRO A 578 -10.64 -50.11 -5.24
N SER A 579 -10.09 -50.56 -6.36
CA SER A 579 -9.68 -51.96 -6.54
C SER A 579 -8.65 -52.41 -5.49
N ILE A 580 -8.89 -53.57 -4.86
CA ILE A 580 -7.95 -54.22 -3.92
C ILE A 580 -7.21 -55.33 -4.66
N VAL A 581 -5.89 -55.20 -4.73
CA VAL A 581 -5.02 -56.16 -5.44
C VAL A 581 -4.19 -56.96 -4.44
N THR A 582 -4.30 -58.28 -4.51
CA THR A 582 -3.51 -59.23 -3.72
C THR A 582 -2.68 -60.13 -4.63
N ILE A 583 -1.37 -60.22 -4.39
CA ILE A 583 -0.46 -61.05 -5.20
C ILE A 583 -0.49 -62.51 -4.72
N VAL A 584 -0.60 -63.46 -5.66
CA VAL A 584 -0.55 -64.90 -5.38
C VAL A 584 0.88 -65.42 -5.54
N GLY A 585 1.54 -65.82 -4.44
CA GLY A 585 2.94 -66.25 -4.42
C GLY A 585 3.21 -67.53 -3.65
N GLN A 586 4.09 -68.40 -4.16
CA GLN A 586 4.45 -69.70 -3.54
C GLN A 586 5.47 -69.61 -2.40
N TYR A 587 6.03 -68.42 -2.13
CA TYR A 587 6.93 -68.16 -1.02
C TYR A 587 6.61 -66.77 -0.47
N VAL A 588 5.84 -66.70 0.62
CA VAL A 588 5.71 -65.49 1.43
C VAL A 588 7.03 -65.35 2.22
N ILE A 589 8.07 -64.83 1.57
CA ILE A 589 9.25 -64.33 2.29
C ILE A 589 8.79 -63.06 3.00
N TYR A 590 8.87 -63.06 4.33
CA TYR A 590 8.64 -61.93 5.23
C TYR A 590 8.88 -60.55 4.57
N LEU A 591 7.80 -59.85 4.23
CA LEU A 591 7.80 -58.49 3.69
C LEU A 591 7.74 -57.34 4.71
N PRO A 592 7.89 -57.46 6.06
CA PRO A 592 7.99 -56.28 6.92
C PRO A 592 9.39 -55.64 6.94
N TYR A 593 10.34 -56.08 6.11
CA TYR A 593 11.72 -55.53 6.08
C TYR A 593 12.05 -54.67 4.85
N ILE A 594 11.15 -54.53 3.88
CA ILE A 594 11.39 -53.71 2.68
C ILE A 594 10.81 -52.29 2.81
N GLU A 595 9.76 -52.07 3.61
CA GLU A 595 9.23 -50.71 3.84
C GLU A 595 10.12 -49.85 4.76
N GLN A 596 10.91 -50.45 5.65
CA GLN A 596 11.85 -49.69 6.50
C GLN A 596 13.12 -49.19 5.78
N ALA A 597 13.35 -49.59 4.53
CA ALA A 597 14.52 -49.18 3.74
C ALA A 597 14.20 -48.14 2.66
N ALA A 598 12.94 -47.71 2.54
CA ALA A 598 12.51 -46.65 1.61
C ALA A 598 12.28 -45.29 2.29
N GLU A 599 12.40 -45.21 3.63
CA GLU A 599 12.29 -43.97 4.42
C GLU A 599 13.60 -43.56 5.14
N GLN A 600 14.75 -44.08 4.69
CA GLN A 600 16.09 -43.47 4.90
C GLN A 600 16.64 -43.01 3.55
#